data_AF-A0A7J4HYM2-F1
#
_entry.id   AF-A0A7J4HYM2-F1
#
_cell.length_a   1.000
_cell.length_b   1.000
_cell.length_c   1.000
_cell.angle_alpha   90.00
_cell.angle_beta   90.00
_cell.angle_gamma   90.00
#
_symmetry.space_group_name_H-M   'P 1'
#
loop_
_entity.id
_entity.type
_entity.pdbx_description
1 polymer ?
#
loop_
_entity_poly.entity_id
_entity_poly.type
_entity_poly.pdbx_seq_one_letter_code
_entity_poly.pdbx_strand_id
1 'polypeptide(L)'
;MMVMDTGRLCIKTAGRDAGKKCVVVEVVDKTKVLVDGETRRKNCNISHLEPLAEKLNIKEGASHADVEKEFKKLGLETRNTKPKKSTAQTTTTTAQKK
;
A
#
# COMPACT_ATOMS: atom_id res chain seq x y z
N MET A 1 3.50 21.39 6.83
CA MET A 1 2.68 20.90 5.71
C MET A 1 3.06 19.44 5.49
N MET A 2 2.18 18.51 5.84
CA MET A 2 2.48 17.07 5.78
C MET A 2 2.25 16.63 4.33
N VAL A 3 3.31 16.25 3.62
CA VAL A 3 3.26 15.98 2.17
C VAL A 3 2.50 14.67 1.88
N MET A 4 2.42 13.77 2.86
CA MET A 4 1.71 12.49 2.76
C MET A 4 0.65 12.39 3.84
N ASP A 5 -0.58 12.64 3.42
CA ASP A 5 -1.79 12.45 4.20
C ASP A 5 -2.53 11.21 3.67
N THR A 6 -3.43 10.64 4.48
CA THR A 6 -4.23 9.51 4.02
C THR A 6 -5.07 9.89 2.80
N GLY A 7 -5.18 8.97 1.85
CA GLY A 7 -5.83 9.22 0.57
C GLY A 7 -5.02 10.01 -0.46
N ARG A 8 -3.78 10.42 -0.17
CA ARG A 8 -2.91 11.00 -1.20
C ARG A 8 -2.59 9.96 -2.27
N LEU A 9 -2.75 10.32 -3.54
CA LEU A 9 -2.28 9.52 -4.65
C LEU A 9 -0.77 9.74 -4.82
N CYS A 10 -0.02 8.66 -5.04
CA CYS A 10 1.42 8.67 -5.19
C CYS A 10 1.84 7.77 -6.36
N ILE A 11 2.97 8.09 -6.99
CA ILE A 11 3.67 7.19 -7.91
C ILE A 11 4.88 6.62 -7.18
N LYS A 12 5.12 5.32 -7.32
CA LYS A 12 6.40 4.75 -6.90
C LYS A 12 7.48 5.10 -7.90
N THR A 13 8.52 5.80 -7.45
CA THR A 13 9.68 6.11 -8.28
C THR A 13 10.69 4.96 -8.32
N ALA A 14 10.75 4.15 -7.26
CA ALA A 14 11.78 3.11 -7.10
C ALA A 14 11.22 1.72 -6.71
N GLY A 15 11.94 0.68 -7.16
CA GLY A 15 11.73 -0.72 -6.80
C GLY A 15 10.87 -1.52 -7.80
N ARG A 16 10.40 -2.70 -7.36
CA ARG A 16 9.67 -3.67 -8.21
C ARG A 16 8.33 -3.16 -8.77
N ASP A 17 7.79 -2.12 -8.15
CA ASP A 17 6.52 -1.49 -8.52
C ASP A 17 6.76 -0.04 -8.99
N ALA A 18 7.96 0.28 -9.47
CA ALA A 18 8.27 1.60 -10.02
C ALA A 18 7.38 1.92 -11.24
N GLY A 19 6.98 3.18 -11.37
CA GLY A 19 6.09 3.69 -12.43
C GLY A 19 4.60 3.48 -12.19
N LYS A 20 4.22 2.74 -11.13
CA LYS A 20 2.82 2.43 -10.83
C LYS A 20 2.19 3.43 -9.87
N LYS A 21 0.88 3.61 -10.00
CA LYS A 21 0.09 4.49 -9.14
C LYS A 21 -0.42 3.76 -7.91
N CYS A 22 -0.44 4.46 -6.80
CA CYS A 22 -0.82 3.92 -5.51
C CYS A 22 -1.41 4.99 -4.60
N VAL A 23 -2.18 4.58 -3.61
CA VAL A 23 -2.75 5.48 -2.61
C VAL A 23 -2.23 5.12 -1.23
N VAL A 24 -2.04 6.15 -0.40
CA VAL A 24 -1.70 5.98 1.02
C VAL A 24 -2.97 5.64 1.79
N VAL A 25 -3.02 4.44 2.38
CA VAL A 25 -4.17 3.98 3.19
C VAL A 25 -4.01 4.40 4.64
N GLU A 26 -2.78 4.32 5.16
CA GLU A 26 -2.47 4.57 6.56
C GLU A 26 -1.01 5.04 6.69
N VAL A 27 -0.77 5.98 7.60
CA VAL A 27 0.58 6.40 7.96
C VAL A 27 0.99 5.62 9.20
N VAL A 28 1.88 4.64 9.02
CA VAL A 28 2.32 3.75 10.12
C VAL A 28 3.37 4.45 10.98
N ASP A 29 4.30 5.14 10.33
CA ASP A 29 5.41 5.86 10.97
C ASP A 29 5.67 7.20 10.27
N LYS A 30 6.56 8.01 10.85
CA LYS A 30 7.05 9.26 10.23
C LYS A 30 7.71 9.05 8.86
N THR A 31 8.24 7.87 8.59
CA THR A 31 8.98 7.54 7.35
C THR A 31 8.32 6.44 6.53
N LYS A 32 7.36 5.72 7.09
CA LYS A 32 6.75 4.55 6.44
C LYS A 32 5.25 4.72 6.36
N VAL A 33 4.72 4.40 5.18
CA VAL A 33 3.30 4.46 4.88
C VAL A 33 2.82 3.13 4.34
N LEU A 34 1.59 2.75 4.70
CA LEU A 34 0.89 1.63 4.12
C LEU A 34 0.25 2.09 2.81
N VAL A 35 0.64 1.42 1.73
CA VAL A 35 0.25 1.80 0.38
C VAL A 35 -0.52 0.66 -0.26
N ASP A 36 -1.59 0.99 -0.98
CA ASP A 36 -2.42 0.05 -1.73
C ASP A 36 -2.84 0.62 -3.10
N GLY A 37 -3.33 -0.21 -4.01
CA GLY A 37 -3.77 0.19 -5.36
C GLY A 37 -3.23 -0.72 -6.46
N GLU A 38 -2.60 -0.16 -7.50
CA GLU A 38 -1.97 -0.95 -8.57
C GLU A 38 -0.73 -1.72 -8.06
N THR A 39 -0.11 -1.19 -7.01
CA THR A 39 1.02 -1.83 -6.34
C THR A 39 0.53 -2.81 -5.28
N ARG A 40 1.32 -3.85 -5.00
CA ARG A 40 1.00 -4.78 -3.91
C ARG A 40 0.88 -4.02 -2.59
N ARG A 41 -0.15 -4.33 -1.81
CA ARG A 41 -0.33 -3.79 -0.46
C ARG A 41 0.91 -4.07 0.37
N LYS A 42 1.69 -3.02 0.65
CA LYS A 42 2.97 -3.12 1.36
C LYS A 42 3.33 -1.82 2.06
N ASN A 43 4.09 -1.95 3.15
CA ASN A 43 4.72 -0.81 3.80
C ASN A 43 5.84 -0.27 2.90
N CYS A 44 5.76 1.01 2.54
CA CYS A 44 6.72 1.70 1.69
C CYS A 44 7.35 2.86 2.47
N ASN A 45 8.62 3.12 2.19
CA ASN A 45 9.26 4.35 2.66
C ASN A 45 8.77 5.53 1.81
N ILE A 46 8.51 6.66 2.46
CA ILE A 46 8.11 7.95 1.87
C ILE A 46 9.12 8.40 0.81
N SER A 47 10.42 8.13 0.98
CA SER A 47 11.46 8.50 0.00
C SER A 47 11.32 7.85 -1.38
N HIS A 48 10.52 6.79 -1.51
CA HIS A 48 10.28 6.09 -2.79
C HIS A 48 8.96 6.47 -3.45
N LEU A 49 8.24 7.42 -2.86
CA LEU A 49 6.91 7.83 -3.29
C LEU A 49 6.96 9.30 -3.68
N GLU A 50 6.47 9.57 -4.88
CA GLU A 50 6.24 10.92 -5.36
C GLU A 50 4.74 11.23 -5.24
N PRO A 51 4.35 12.16 -4.35
CA PRO A 51 2.94 12.49 -4.14
C PRO A 51 2.41 13.33 -5.29
N LEU A 52 1.22 12.98 -5.77
CA LEU A 52 0.49 13.71 -6.78
C LEU A 52 -0.38 14.81 -6.16
N ALA A 53 -0.87 15.73 -7.01
CA ALA A 53 -1.79 16.78 -6.61
C ALA A 53 -3.16 16.24 -6.18
N GLU A 54 -3.54 15.07 -6.67
CA GLU A 54 -4.83 14.43 -6.40
C GLU A 54 -4.89 13.79 -5.01
N LYS A 55 -6.02 14.01 -4.33
CA LYS A 55 -6.35 13.38 -3.05
C LYS A 55 -7.67 12.66 -3.18
N LEU A 56 -7.66 11.37 -2.85
CA LEU A 56 -8.84 10.55 -2.63
C LEU A 56 -9.30 10.71 -1.19
N ASN A 57 -10.60 10.77 -0.98
CA ASN A 57 -11.16 10.88 0.37
C ASN A 57 -11.48 9.48 0.91
N ILE A 58 -10.44 8.77 1.36
CA ILE A 58 -10.57 7.44 2.00
C ILE A 58 -10.39 7.54 3.51
N LYS A 59 -11.12 6.69 4.24
CA LYS A 59 -10.94 6.54 5.68
C LYS A 59 -9.62 5.81 5.98
N GLU A 60 -9.01 6.14 7.11
CA GLU A 60 -7.83 5.46 7.61
C GLU A 60 -8.14 3.97 7.82
N GLY A 61 -7.29 3.09 7.26
CA GLY A 61 -7.51 1.64 7.33
C GLY A 61 -8.53 1.08 6.34
N ALA A 62 -8.86 1.80 5.26
CA ALA A 62 -9.75 1.31 4.21
C ALA A 62 -9.35 -0.08 3.67
N SER A 63 -10.36 -0.89 3.34
CA SER A 63 -10.18 -2.22 2.78
C SER A 63 -9.80 -2.16 1.30
N HIS A 64 -9.14 -3.21 0.79
CA HIS A 64 -8.70 -3.31 -0.61
C HIS A 64 -9.86 -3.06 -1.60
N ALA A 65 -11.06 -3.54 -1.26
CA ALA A 65 -12.27 -3.36 -2.06
C ALA A 65 -12.71 -1.89 -2.23
N ASP A 66 -12.46 -1.03 -1.23
CA ASP A 66 -12.81 0.38 -1.30
C ASP A 66 -11.76 1.16 -2.10
N VAL A 67 -10.49 0.79 -1.95
CA VAL A 67 -9.39 1.33 -2.76
C VAL A 67 -9.60 1.00 -4.24
N GLU A 68 -9.99 -0.23 -4.59
CA GLU A 68 -10.30 -0.61 -5.96
C GLU A 68 -11.44 0.20 -6.59
N LYS A 69 -12.51 0.47 -5.82
CA LYS A 69 -13.64 1.28 -6.31
C LYS A 69 -13.22 2.70 -6.63
N GLU A 70 -12.44 3.33 -5.75
CA GLU A 70 -11.91 4.68 -5.95
C GLU A 70 -10.90 4.73 -7.11
N PHE A 71 -10.04 3.72 -7.26
CA PHE A 71 -9.12 3.61 -8.40
C PHE A 71 -9.84 3.44 -9.74
N LYS A 72 -10.92 2.65 -9.78
CA LYS A 72 -11.75 2.47 -10.98
C LYS A 72 -12.43 3.77 -11.41
N LYS A 73 -12.85 4.62 -10.46
CA LYS A 73 -13.41 5.95 -10.77
C LYS A 73 -12.39 6.87 -11.44
N LEU A 74 -11.11 6.73 -11.10
CA LEU A 74 -10.01 7.50 -11.68
C LEU A 74 -9.48 6.90 -13.00
N GLY A 75 -10.07 5.80 -13.50
CA GLY A 75 -9.64 5.15 -14.74
C GLY A 75 -8.25 4.54 -14.67
N LEU A 76 -7.77 4.21 -13.46
CA LEU A 76 -6.46 3.61 -13.24
C LEU A 76 -6.62 2.09 -13.08
N GLU A 77 -5.90 1.33 -13.92
CA GLU A 77 -5.95 -0.13 -13.90
C GLU A 77 -5.29 -0.68 -12.64
N THR A 78 -6.01 -1.49 -11.86
CA THR A 78 -5.45 -2.23 -10.72
C THR A 78 -4.89 -3.57 -11.17
N ARG A 79 -3.64 -3.88 -10.80
CA ARG A 79 -3.03 -5.18 -11.06
C ARG A 79 -3.60 -6.23 -10.11
N ASN A 80 -4.64 -6.93 -10.54
CA ASN A 80 -5.10 -8.16 -9.90
C ASN A 80 -4.07 -9.28 -10.08
N THR A 81 -3.10 -9.37 -9.16
CA THR A 81 -2.37 -10.62 -8.97
C THR A 81 -3.06 -11.37 -7.84
N LYS A 82 -3.65 -12.54 -8.16
CA LYS A 82 -4.28 -13.45 -7.21
C LYS A 82 -3.46 -13.50 -5.90
N PRO A 83 -4.09 -13.36 -4.72
CA PRO A 83 -3.38 -13.51 -3.45
C PRO A 83 -2.74 -14.89 -3.44
N LYS A 84 -1.40 -14.94 -3.35
CA LYS A 84 -0.72 -16.20 -3.05
C LYS A 84 -1.18 -16.57 -1.64
N LYS A 85 -1.99 -17.63 -1.53
CA LYS A 85 -2.40 -18.26 -0.26
C LYS A 85 -1.22 -18.21 0.69
N SER A 86 -1.41 -17.58 1.85
CA SER A 86 -0.45 -17.61 2.94
C SER A 86 -0.10 -19.08 3.22
N THR A 87 1.10 -19.49 2.86
CA THR A 87 1.69 -20.69 3.42
C THR A 87 1.76 -20.46 4.92
N ALA A 88 1.08 -21.33 5.67
CA ALA A 88 1.00 -21.32 7.11
C ALA A 88 2.38 -21.02 7.72
N GLN A 89 2.45 -20.00 8.58
CA GLN A 89 3.56 -19.85 9.50
C GLN A 89 3.49 -21.04 10.46
N THR A 90 4.23 -22.10 10.16
CA THR A 90 4.50 -23.17 11.13
C THR A 90 5.27 -22.53 12.26
N THR A 91 4.61 -22.32 13.40
CA THR A 91 5.25 -22.07 14.68
C THR A 91 6.14 -23.28 14.99
N THR A 92 7.42 -23.23 14.60
CA THR A 92 8.43 -24.08 15.21
C THR A 92 8.70 -23.55 16.60
N THR A 93 7.92 -24.03 17.56
CA THR A 93 8.31 -24.08 18.96
C THR A 93 9.52 -25.00 19.05
N THR A 94 10.73 -24.44 18.97
CA THR A 94 11.95 -25.22 19.18
C THR A 94 12.50 -24.92 20.57
N ALA A 95 12.56 -26.01 21.35
CA ALA A 95 13.26 -26.22 22.62
C ALA A 95 12.64 -25.52 23.85
N GLN A 96 12.07 -26.17 24.87
CA GLN A 96 12.24 -27.53 25.41
C GLN A 96 13.69 -28.04 25.44
N LYS A 97 14.28 -27.97 26.65
CA LYS A 97 15.28 -28.90 27.19
C LYS A 97 16.75 -28.52 26.96
N LYS A 98 17.35 -27.80 27.92
CA LYS A 98 18.35 -28.37 28.85
C LYS A 98 18.57 -27.43 30.04
#